data_AF-A0A960IEH9-F1
#
_entry.id   AF-A0A960IEH9-F1
#
_cell.length_a   1.000
_cell.length_b   1.000
_cell.length_c   1.000
_cell.angle_alpha   90.00
_cell.angle_beta   90.00
_cell.angle_gamma   90.00
#
_symmetry.space_group_name_H-M   'P 1'
#
loop_
_entity.id
_entity.type
_entity.pdbx_description
1 polymer ?
#
loop_
_entity_poly.entity_id
_entity_poly.type
_entity_poly.pdbx_seq_one_letter_code
_entity_poly.pdbx_strand_id
1 'polypeptide(L)' 'MPRKLWNAAELEKLSRAEQQAIFDESIVTDLSEVPPGFLAAVRADAERLIASRESQHTD' A
#
# COMPACT_ATOMS: atom_id res chain seq x y z
N MET A 1 1.08 16.22 -9.19
CA MET A 1 2.44 16.07 -9.75
C MET A 1 2.83 14.61 -9.65
N PRO A 2 3.49 14.00 -10.65
CA PRO A 2 3.99 12.64 -10.52
C PRO A 2 5.03 12.56 -9.38
N ARG A 3 4.86 11.62 -8.44
CA ARG A 3 5.85 11.40 -7.36
C ARG A 3 7.13 10.79 -7.94
N LYS A 4 8.26 11.11 -7.32
CA LYS A 4 9.54 10.47 -7.63
C LYS A 4 9.42 8.96 -7.39
N LEU A 5 9.79 8.16 -8.38
CA LEU A 5 9.99 6.72 -8.21
C LEU A 5 11.38 6.50 -7.63
N TRP A 6 11.44 5.82 -6.49
CA TRP A 6 12.68 5.51 -5.79
C TRP A 6 13.14 4.10 -6.14
N ASN A 7 14.41 3.95 -6.52
CA ASN A 7 15.04 2.63 -6.60
C ASN A 7 15.81 2.29 -5.32
N ALA A 8 16.18 1.02 -5.16
CA ALA A 8 16.87 0.53 -3.96
C ALA A 8 18.19 1.26 -3.68
N ALA A 9 19.03 1.47 -4.70
CA ALA A 9 20.32 2.13 -4.56
C ALA A 9 20.20 3.62 -4.18
N GLU A 10 19.08 4.26 -4.48
CA GLU A 10 18.80 5.61 -4.02
C GLU A 10 18.35 5.63 -2.56
N LEU A 11 17.49 4.70 -2.15
CA LEU A 11 17.03 4.58 -0.77
C LEU A 11 18.18 4.25 0.18
N GLU A 12 19.10 3.36 -0.22
CA GLU A 12 20.26 2.96 0.58
C GLU A 12 21.22 4.12 0.92
N LYS A 13 21.20 5.19 0.13
CA LYS A 13 22.02 6.39 0.38
C LYS A 13 21.41 7.31 1.44
N LEU A 14 20.15 7.11 1.79
CA LEU A 14 19.44 7.91 2.77
C LEU A 14 19.59 7.36 4.18
N SER A 15 19.53 8.23 5.17
CA SER A 15 19.39 7.82 6.56
C SER A 15 18.06 7.10 6.79
N ARG A 16 17.97 6.34 7.87
CA ARG A 16 16.72 5.65 8.26
C ARG A 16 15.55 6.64 8.42
N ALA A 17 15.81 7.83 8.96
CA ALA A 17 14.77 8.84 9.16
C ALA A 17 14.22 9.39 7.82
N GLU A 18 15.10 9.62 6.84
CA GLU A 18 14.71 10.06 5.51
C GLU A 18 13.96 8.97 4.73
N GLN A 19 14.39 7.71 4.85
CA GLN A 19 13.65 6.57 4.28
C GLN A 19 12.24 6.47 4.88
N GLN A 20 12.11 6.66 6.20
CA GLN A 20 10.82 6.62 6.87
C GLN A 20 9.91 7.75 6.39
N ALA A 21 10.43 8.97 6.25
CA ALA A 21 9.64 10.10 5.74
C ALA A 21 9.12 9.83 4.31
N ILE A 22 9.96 9.28 3.42
CA ILE A 22 9.53 8.89 2.07
C ILE A 22 8.43 7.83 2.11
N PHE A 23 8.56 6.85 3.01
CA PHE A 23 7.56 5.82 3.16
C PHE A 23 6.23 6.40 3.67
N ASP A 24 6.26 7.26 4.68
CA ASP A 24 5.07 7.89 5.25
C ASP A 24 4.35 8.75 4.20
N GLU A 25 5.09 9.50 3.38
CA GLU A 25 4.54 10.27 2.25
C GLU A 25 3.95 9.39 1.14
N SER A 26 4.37 8.13 1.05
CA SER A 26 3.88 7.21 0.02
C SER A 26 2.48 6.67 0.32
N ILE A 27 2.08 6.66 1.60
CA ILE A 27 0.81 6.12 2.07
C ILE A 27 -0.31 7.12 1.80
N VAL A 28 -1.29 6.69 1.00
CA VAL A 28 -2.53 7.46 0.78
C VAL A 28 -3.54 7.08 1.85
N THR A 29 -3.88 8.03 2.73
CA THR A 29 -4.86 7.86 3.80
C THR A 29 -6.24 8.38 3.42
N ASP A 30 -6.31 9.40 2.55
CA ASP A 30 -7.56 9.86 1.96
C ASP A 30 -7.88 9.05 0.70
N LEU A 31 -8.86 8.14 0.82
CA LEU A 31 -9.25 7.26 -0.28
C LEU A 31 -10.00 8.00 -1.39
N SER A 32 -10.47 9.23 -1.18
CA SER A 32 -11.10 10.03 -2.24
C SER A 32 -10.13 10.41 -3.36
N GLU A 33 -8.82 10.42 -3.07
CA GLU A 33 -7.75 10.71 -4.03
C GLU A 33 -7.37 9.50 -4.89
N VAL A 34 -7.90 8.32 -4.58
CA VAL A 34 -7.51 7.07 -5.22
C VAL A 34 -8.46 6.74 -6.39
N PRO A 35 -7.94 6.26 -7.54
CA PRO A 35 -8.77 5.84 -8.66
C PRO A 35 -9.84 4.80 -8.23
N PRO A 36 -11.13 5.01 -8.54
CA PRO A 36 -12.21 4.14 -8.06
C PRO A 36 -12.04 2.67 -8.44
N GLY A 37 -11.53 2.39 -9.65
CA GLY A 37 -11.28 1.02 -10.11
C GLY A 37 -10.18 0.31 -9.32
N PHE A 38 -9.15 1.04 -8.89
CA PHE A 38 -8.09 0.49 -8.05
C PHE A 38 -8.64 0.14 -6.65
N LEU A 39 -9.41 1.06 -6.03
CA LEU A 39 -10.02 0.78 -4.73
C LEU A 39 -10.98 -0.42 -4.78
N ALA A 40 -11.77 -0.56 -5.84
CA ALA A 40 -12.67 -1.69 -6.01
C ALA A 40 -11.90 -3.02 -6.07
N ALA A 41 -10.79 -3.07 -6.82
CA ALA A 41 -9.94 -4.26 -6.90
C ALA A 41 -9.33 -4.61 -5.53
N VAL A 42 -8.76 -3.63 -4.83
CA VAL A 42 -8.18 -3.84 -3.48
C VAL A 42 -9.23 -4.33 -2.48
N ARG A 43 -10.46 -3.77 -2.53
CA ARG A 43 -11.56 -4.24 -1.67
C ARG A 43 -11.94 -5.69 -1.95
N ALA A 44 -12.11 -6.05 -3.22
CA ALA A 44 -12.43 -7.42 -3.61
C ALA A 44 -11.33 -8.40 -3.17
N ASP A 45 -10.06 -8.00 -3.23
CA ASP A 45 -8.94 -8.83 -2.77
C ASP A 45 -8.96 -9.03 -1.24
N ALA A 46 -9.23 -7.96 -0.49
CA ALA A 46 -9.36 -8.03 0.96
C ALA A 46 -10.54 -8.92 1.39
N GLU A 47 -11.69 -8.81 0.73
CA GLU A 47 -12.86 -9.66 0.97
C GLU A 47 -12.54 -11.13 0.72
N ARG A 48 -11.86 -11.46 -0.38
CA ARG A 48 -11.41 -12.84 -0.66
C ARG A 48 -10.46 -13.37 0.41
N LEU A 49 -9.52 -12.54 0.88
CA LEU A 49 -8.59 -12.92 1.94
C LEU A 49 -9.31 -13.22 3.25
N ILE A 50 -10.28 -12.38 3.64
CA ILE A 50 -11.09 -12.60 4.84
C ILE A 50 -11.89 -13.90 4.72
N ALA A 51 -12.62 -14.09 3.62
CA ALA A 51 -13.40 -15.30 3.39
C ALA A 51 -12.54 -16.57 3.41
N SER A 52 -11.32 -16.52 2.84
CA SER A 52 -10.39 -17.66 2.87
C SER A 52 -9.93 -18.01 4.29
N ARG A 53 -9.73 -17.00 5.16
CA ARG A 53 -9.30 -17.21 6.56
C ARG A 53 -10.44 -17.73 7.42
N GLU A 54 -11.65 -17.25 7.21
CA GLU A 54 -12.85 -17.73 7.91
C GLU A 54 -13.14 -19.19 7.54
N SER A 55 -12.97 -19.55 6.26
CA SER A 55 -13.12 -20.93 5.80
C SER A 55 -12.12 -21.89 6.48
N GLN A 56 -10.90 -21.42 6.79
CA GLN A 56 -9.88 -22.23 7.47
C GLN A 56 -10.10 -22.39 8.98
N HIS A 57 -10.98 -21.59 9.59
CA HIS A 57 -11.25 -21.64 11.03
C HIS A 57 -12.46 -22.50 11.39
N THR A 58 -13.16 -23.03 10.37
CA THR A 58 -14.44 -23.75 10.55
C THR A 58 -14.33 -25.26 10.27
N ASP A 59 -13.12 -25.76 9.96
CA ASP A 59 -12.75 -27.19 9.90
C ASP A 59 -11.90 -27.57 11.14
#